data_AF-A0A832T1B8-F1
#
_entry.id   AF-A0A832T1B8-F1
#
_cell.length_a   1.000
_cell.length_b   1.000
_cell.length_c   1.000
_cell.angle_alpha   90.00
_cell.angle_beta   90.00
_cell.angle_gamma   90.00
#
_symmetry.space_group_name_H-M   'P 1'
#
loop_
_entity.id
_entity.type
_entity.pdbx_description
1 polymer ?
#
loop_
_entity_poly.entity_id
_entity_poly.type
_entity_poly.pdbx_seq_one_letter_code
_entity_poly.pdbx_strand_id
1 'polypeptide(L)'
;MFQMENRNDELFIKLDSSIKSLLRSAREFKKENESISNVLLQLAEMLDNIDKTLEIIEKNFQIILKNRESGKFSNNEIIQKFVKPLENLIKVIENIESTSNNLKNEIENCASSIPTLKEITDKLKIINMESATQAIEEFKIAYDMLEDNRKNLDELIEKTKILKDKLKNLLLQIDNFLNEH
;
A
#
# COMPACT_ATOMS: atom_id res chain seq x y z
N MET A 1 39.87 -44.16 -2.78
CA MET A 1 38.46 -44.30 -2.37
C MET A 1 38.11 -43.32 -1.25
N PHE A 2 38.75 -43.40 -0.07
CA PHE A 2 38.53 -42.48 1.08
C PHE A 2 38.59 -40.96 0.79
N GLN A 3 39.46 -40.49 -0.12
CA GLN A 3 39.55 -39.05 -0.42
C GLN A 3 38.39 -38.51 -1.27
N MET A 4 37.68 -39.35 -2.02
CA MET A 4 36.52 -38.92 -2.81
C MET A 4 35.24 -38.85 -1.97
N GLU A 5 35.05 -39.77 -1.01
CA GLU A 5 33.92 -39.75 -0.09
C GLU A 5 33.93 -38.49 0.80
N ASN A 6 35.08 -38.14 1.40
CA ASN A 6 35.20 -36.91 2.20
C ASN A 6 34.93 -35.62 1.42
N ARG A 7 35.24 -35.57 0.12
CA ARG A 7 34.97 -34.38 -0.71
C ARG A 7 33.49 -34.23 -1.05
N ASN A 8 32.77 -35.34 -1.23
CA ASN A 8 31.35 -35.32 -1.50
C ASN A 8 30.55 -34.87 -0.28
N ASP A 9 30.95 -35.29 0.93
CA ASP A 9 30.33 -34.86 2.18
C ASP A 9 30.54 -33.34 2.42
N GLU A 10 31.75 -32.84 2.18
CA GLU A 10 32.05 -31.40 2.32
C GLU A 10 31.24 -30.55 1.33
N LEU A 11 31.09 -31.01 0.08
CA LEU A 11 30.27 -30.36 -0.93
C LEU A 11 28.78 -30.35 -0.56
N PHE A 12 28.27 -31.47 -0.04
CA PHE A 12 26.88 -31.58 0.42
C PHE A 12 26.60 -30.62 1.58
N ILE A 13 27.50 -30.54 2.57
CA ILE A 13 27.39 -29.62 3.70
C ILE A 13 27.38 -28.15 3.23
N LYS A 14 28.29 -27.79 2.30
CA LYS A 14 28.33 -26.44 1.73
C LYS A 14 27.05 -26.10 0.98
N LEU A 15 26.54 -27.03 0.18
CA LEU A 15 25.29 -26.85 -0.56
C LEU A 15 24.10 -26.63 0.39
N ASP A 16 23.92 -27.50 1.38
CA ASP A 16 22.84 -27.37 2.37
C ASP A 16 22.93 -26.05 3.14
N SER A 17 24.14 -25.63 3.55
CA SER A 17 24.33 -24.34 4.24
C SER A 17 23.97 -23.14 3.36
N SER A 18 24.25 -23.23 2.05
CA SER A 18 23.93 -22.18 1.08
C SER A 18 22.41 -22.10 0.86
N ILE A 19 21.74 -23.25 0.74
CA ILE A 19 20.29 -23.32 0.59
C ILE A 19 19.58 -22.81 1.85
N LYS A 20 20.07 -23.14 3.04
CA LYS A 20 19.54 -22.57 4.30
C LYS A 20 19.69 -21.05 4.37
N SER A 21 20.77 -20.51 3.82
CA SER A 21 20.95 -19.06 3.70
C SER A 21 19.94 -18.45 2.73
N LEU A 22 19.69 -19.09 1.58
CA LEU A 22 18.64 -18.68 0.64
C LEU A 22 17.24 -18.75 1.26
N LEU A 23 16.93 -19.81 2.01
CA LEU A 23 15.67 -19.95 2.74
C LEU A 23 15.48 -18.80 3.74
N ARG A 24 16.54 -18.39 4.45
CA ARG A 24 16.48 -17.22 5.33
C ARG A 24 16.18 -15.95 4.55
N SER A 25 16.86 -15.72 3.43
CA SER A 25 16.61 -14.55 2.58
C SER A 25 15.18 -14.55 1.99
N ALA A 26 14.63 -15.72 1.62
CA ALA A 26 13.24 -15.83 1.18
C ALA A 26 12.25 -15.40 2.27
N ARG A 27 12.50 -15.81 3.52
CA ARG A 27 11.70 -15.40 4.68
C ARG A 27 11.83 -13.92 5.01
N GLU A 28 13.02 -13.36 4.89
CA GLU A 28 13.24 -11.91 5.05
C GLU A 28 12.47 -11.12 3.99
N PHE A 29 12.57 -11.53 2.73
CA PHE A 29 11.83 -10.91 1.62
C PHE A 29 10.32 -11.01 1.82
N LYS A 30 9.80 -12.15 2.30
CA LYS A 30 8.39 -12.28 2.68
C LYS A 30 8.00 -11.28 3.77
N LYS A 31 8.81 -11.16 4.83
CA LYS A 31 8.55 -10.24 5.95
C LYS A 31 8.57 -8.77 5.53
N GLU A 32 9.44 -8.40 4.59
CA GLU A 32 9.44 -7.07 3.99
C GLU A 32 8.12 -6.82 3.24
N ASN A 33 7.65 -7.79 2.45
CA ASN A 33 6.36 -7.70 1.79
C ASN A 33 5.17 -7.63 2.78
N GLU A 34 5.19 -8.40 3.88
CA GLU A 34 4.19 -8.29 4.95
C GLU A 34 4.18 -6.88 5.57
N SER A 35 5.36 -6.28 5.72
CA SER A 35 5.47 -4.92 6.27
C SER A 35 4.85 -3.89 5.33
N ILE A 36 5.08 -4.02 4.01
CA ILE A 36 4.42 -3.21 2.98
C ILE A 36 2.89 -3.40 3.04
N SER A 37 2.41 -4.65 3.10
CA SER A 37 0.97 -4.95 3.18
C SER A 37 0.30 -4.26 4.38
N ASN A 38 0.98 -4.24 5.53
CA ASN A 38 0.46 -3.60 6.74
C ASN A 38 0.33 -2.07 6.57
N VAL A 39 1.31 -1.43 5.92
CA VAL A 39 1.22 0.01 5.64
C VAL A 39 0.08 0.29 4.66
N LEU A 40 -0.06 -0.52 3.60
CA LEU A 40 -1.16 -0.39 2.64
C LEU A 40 -2.54 -0.50 3.31
N LEU A 41 -2.71 -1.45 4.24
CA LEU A 41 -3.94 -1.60 5.04
C LEU A 41 -4.23 -0.34 5.87
N GLN A 42 -3.23 0.20 6.58
CA GLN A 42 -3.40 1.42 7.36
C GLN A 42 -3.81 2.62 6.50
N LEU A 43 -3.18 2.78 5.33
CA LEU A 43 -3.53 3.85 4.40
C LEU A 43 -4.95 3.67 3.84
N ALA A 44 -5.36 2.43 3.54
CA ALA A 44 -6.72 2.13 3.09
C ALA A 44 -7.77 2.51 4.14
N GLU A 45 -7.53 2.20 5.41
CA GLU A 45 -8.37 2.61 6.54
C GLU A 45 -8.44 4.14 6.69
N MET A 46 -7.31 4.83 6.51
CA MET A 46 -7.29 6.31 6.52
C MET A 46 -8.16 6.88 5.39
N LEU A 47 -8.08 6.31 4.18
CA LEU A 47 -8.93 6.73 3.05
C LEU A 47 -10.41 6.46 3.31
N ASP A 48 -10.78 5.34 3.94
CA ASP A 48 -12.17 5.08 4.36
C ASP A 48 -12.68 6.11 5.36
N ASN A 49 -11.83 6.52 6.32
CA ASN A 49 -12.19 7.54 7.30
C ASN A 49 -12.32 8.93 6.65
N ILE A 50 -11.48 9.26 5.67
CA ILE A 50 -11.61 10.47 4.85
C ILE A 50 -12.95 10.46 4.11
N ASP A 51 -13.29 9.38 3.44
CA ASP A 51 -14.54 9.31 2.65
C ASP A 51 -15.78 9.48 3.54
N LYS A 52 -15.85 8.76 4.67
CA LYS A 52 -16.92 8.92 5.66
C LYS A 52 -17.03 10.36 6.16
N THR A 53 -15.90 11.00 6.41
CA THR A 53 -15.88 12.40 6.87
C THR A 53 -16.40 13.33 5.77
N LEU A 54 -15.96 13.14 4.52
CA LEU A 54 -16.44 13.91 3.38
C LEU A 54 -17.95 13.73 3.17
N GLU A 55 -18.47 12.50 3.28
CA GLU A 55 -19.92 12.26 3.19
C GLU A 55 -20.72 13.01 4.26
N ILE A 56 -20.21 13.07 5.50
CA ILE A 56 -20.87 13.80 6.58
C ILE A 56 -20.88 15.30 6.28
N ILE A 57 -19.74 15.85 5.84
CA ILE A 57 -19.64 17.27 5.49
C ILE A 57 -20.58 17.59 4.32
N GLU A 58 -20.56 16.77 3.28
CA GLU A 58 -21.42 16.93 2.10
C GLU A 58 -22.90 16.90 2.47
N LYS A 59 -23.34 15.91 3.27
CA LYS A 59 -24.72 15.84 3.76
C LYS A 59 -25.12 17.09 4.54
N ASN A 60 -24.26 17.58 5.44
CA ASN A 60 -24.53 18.77 6.22
C ASN A 60 -24.56 20.04 5.35
N PHE A 61 -23.67 20.14 4.36
CA PHE A 61 -23.64 21.24 3.42
C PHE A 61 -24.92 21.28 2.56
N GLN A 62 -25.38 20.12 2.07
CA GLN A 62 -26.64 20.00 1.33
C GLN A 62 -27.88 20.42 2.14
N ILE A 63 -27.90 20.12 3.44
CA ILE A 63 -28.96 20.62 4.33
C ILE A 63 -28.95 22.15 4.40
N ILE A 64 -27.78 22.76 4.46
CA ILE A 64 -27.65 24.21 4.53
C ILE A 64 -28.07 24.87 3.22
N LEU A 65 -27.69 24.31 2.07
CA LEU A 65 -28.16 24.77 0.75
C LEU A 65 -29.70 24.83 0.69
N LYS A 66 -30.37 23.73 1.05
CA LYS A 66 -31.85 23.68 1.08
C LYS A 66 -32.46 24.71 2.04
N ASN A 67 -31.83 24.95 3.18
CA ASN A 67 -32.31 25.95 4.12
C ASN A 67 -32.11 27.39 3.58
N ARG A 68 -31.05 27.66 2.81
CA ARG A 68 -30.85 28.95 2.13
C ARG A 68 -31.91 29.16 1.04
N GLU A 69 -32.13 28.16 0.19
CA GLU A 69 -33.14 28.19 -0.88
C GLU A 69 -34.56 28.42 -0.35
N SER A 70 -34.87 27.89 0.84
CA SER A 70 -36.16 28.10 1.51
C SER A 70 -36.25 29.38 2.35
N GLY A 71 -35.21 30.22 2.34
CA GLY A 71 -35.14 31.49 3.10
C GLY A 71 -34.99 31.31 4.61
N LYS A 72 -34.71 30.08 5.08
CA LYS A 72 -34.57 29.73 6.50
C LYS A 72 -33.13 29.84 7.02
N PHE A 73 -32.18 30.20 6.16
CA PHE A 73 -30.76 30.27 6.48
C PHE A 73 -30.11 31.52 5.90
N SER A 74 -29.48 32.31 6.78
CA SER A 74 -28.77 33.55 6.43
C SER A 74 -27.41 33.68 7.12
N ASN A 75 -26.94 32.66 7.85
CA ASN A 75 -25.69 32.74 8.61
C ASN A 75 -24.54 31.97 7.96
N ASN A 76 -23.67 32.70 7.28
CA ASN A 76 -22.47 32.16 6.63
C ASN A 76 -21.40 31.65 7.61
N GLU A 77 -21.44 32.02 8.91
CA GLU A 77 -20.46 31.55 9.91
C GLU A 77 -20.51 30.04 10.14
N ILE A 78 -21.69 29.41 9.96
CA ILE A 78 -21.83 27.96 10.11
C ILE A 78 -21.08 27.23 8.97
N ILE A 79 -21.08 27.79 7.76
CA ILE A 79 -20.36 27.22 6.61
C ILE A 79 -18.85 27.32 6.79
N GLN A 80 -18.35 28.41 7.37
CA GLN A 80 -16.91 28.57 7.65
C GLN A 80 -16.37 27.46 8.56
N LYS A 81 -17.23 26.82 9.37
CA LYS A 81 -16.83 25.68 10.22
C LYS A 81 -16.43 24.44 9.43
N PHE A 82 -16.80 24.32 8.15
CA PHE A 82 -16.36 23.20 7.29
C PHE A 82 -14.98 23.41 6.69
N VAL A 83 -14.53 24.66 6.55
CA VAL A 83 -13.24 24.98 5.90
C VAL A 83 -12.09 24.28 6.63
N LYS A 84 -12.04 24.40 7.97
CA LYS A 84 -10.92 23.83 8.73
C LYS A 84 -10.82 22.30 8.64
N PRO A 85 -11.92 21.54 8.84
CA PRO A 85 -11.93 20.11 8.57
C PRO A 85 -11.45 19.75 7.16
N LEU A 86 -11.92 20.45 6.13
CA LEU A 86 -11.54 20.18 4.75
C LEU A 86 -10.06 20.46 4.48
N GLU A 87 -9.50 21.56 4.99
CA GLU A 87 -8.05 21.83 4.95
C GLU A 87 -7.24 20.73 5.62
N ASN A 88 -7.72 20.21 6.76
CA ASN A 88 -7.05 19.11 7.45
C ASN A 88 -7.07 17.84 6.60
N LEU A 89 -8.20 17.53 5.94
CA LEU A 89 -8.30 16.38 5.03
C LEU A 89 -7.35 16.52 3.83
N ILE A 90 -7.11 17.74 3.30
CA ILE A 90 -6.11 17.96 2.24
C ILE A 90 -4.74 17.46 2.71
N LYS A 91 -4.30 17.89 3.89
CA LYS A 91 -2.98 17.52 4.43
C LYS A 91 -2.85 16.02 4.65
N VAL A 92 -3.93 15.36 5.10
CA VAL A 92 -3.93 13.90 5.27
C VAL A 92 -3.79 13.23 3.90
N ILE A 93 -4.52 13.67 2.89
CA ILE A 93 -4.40 13.15 1.52
C ILE A 93 -2.98 13.35 0.97
N GLU A 94 -2.37 14.53 1.16
CA GLU A 94 -0.99 14.80 0.73
C GLU A 94 0.02 13.86 1.41
N ASN A 95 -0.17 13.57 2.69
CA ASN A 95 0.66 12.60 3.41
C ASN A 95 0.47 11.17 2.88
N ILE A 96 -0.76 10.78 2.53
CA ILE A 96 -1.05 9.48 1.90
C ILE A 96 -0.38 9.39 0.53
N GLU A 97 -0.45 10.45 -0.30
CA GLU A 97 0.22 10.49 -1.61
C GLU A 97 1.74 10.33 -1.47
N SER A 98 2.36 11.05 -0.53
CA SER A 98 3.79 10.94 -0.24
C SER A 98 4.19 9.53 0.19
N THR A 99 3.43 8.94 1.11
CA THR A 99 3.67 7.58 1.58
C THR A 99 3.49 6.56 0.46
N SER A 100 2.46 6.71 -0.37
CA SER A 100 2.20 5.84 -1.53
C SER A 100 3.33 5.89 -2.55
N ASN A 101 3.92 7.06 -2.78
CA ASN A 101 5.09 7.20 -3.66
C ASN A 101 6.33 6.49 -3.10
N ASN A 102 6.54 6.53 -1.78
CA ASN A 102 7.63 5.79 -1.14
C ASN A 102 7.42 4.28 -1.27
N LEU A 103 6.20 3.80 -0.99
CA LEU A 103 5.85 2.39 -1.15
C LEU A 103 6.01 1.91 -2.59
N LYS A 104 5.68 2.75 -3.57
CA LYS A 104 5.91 2.43 -4.99
C LYS A 104 7.38 2.13 -5.26
N ASN A 105 8.28 2.99 -4.78
CA ASN A 105 9.72 2.78 -4.95
C ASN A 105 10.19 1.50 -4.23
N GLU A 106 9.68 1.22 -3.03
CA GLU A 106 10.01 -0.01 -2.29
C GLU A 106 9.54 -1.27 -3.03
N ILE A 107 8.33 -1.27 -3.57
CA ILE A 107 7.78 -2.36 -4.39
C ILE A 107 8.59 -2.53 -5.68
N GLU A 108 8.97 -1.45 -6.36
CA GLU A 108 9.80 -1.51 -7.58
C GLU A 108 11.21 -2.05 -7.28
N ASN A 109 11.80 -1.66 -6.15
CA ASN A 109 13.08 -2.19 -5.69
C ASN A 109 12.98 -3.71 -5.42
N CYS A 110 11.92 -4.16 -4.75
CA CYS A 110 11.64 -5.58 -4.54
C CYS A 110 11.46 -6.32 -5.88
N ALA A 111 10.70 -5.73 -6.82
CA ALA A 111 10.41 -6.31 -8.12
C ALA A 111 11.68 -6.49 -8.98
N SER A 112 12.67 -5.60 -8.83
CA SER A 112 13.96 -5.71 -9.54
C SER A 112 14.73 -6.99 -9.20
N SER A 113 14.46 -7.61 -8.05
CA SER A 113 15.09 -8.85 -7.60
C SER A 113 14.42 -10.11 -8.15
N ILE A 114 13.19 -10.02 -8.68
CA ILE A 114 12.40 -11.18 -9.17
C ILE A 114 13.15 -12.02 -10.21
N PRO A 115 13.80 -11.45 -11.26
CA PRO A 115 14.45 -12.27 -12.28
C PRO A 115 15.55 -13.17 -11.70
N THR A 116 16.37 -12.62 -10.81
CA THR A 116 17.44 -13.34 -10.11
C THR A 116 16.87 -14.44 -9.23
N LEU A 117 15.85 -14.12 -8.45
CA LEU A 117 15.21 -15.07 -7.55
C LEU A 117 14.49 -16.20 -8.33
N LYS A 118 13.95 -15.92 -9.53
CA LYS A 118 13.38 -16.94 -10.42
C LYS A 118 14.44 -17.91 -10.92
N GLU A 119 15.60 -17.40 -11.34
CA GLU A 119 16.74 -18.25 -11.73
C GLU A 119 17.19 -19.16 -10.57
N ILE A 120 17.29 -18.61 -9.36
CA ILE A 120 17.61 -19.38 -8.15
C ILE A 120 16.56 -20.47 -7.92
N THR A 121 15.28 -20.12 -7.99
CA THR A 121 14.16 -21.06 -7.82
C THR A 121 14.23 -22.20 -8.84
N ASP A 122 14.53 -21.91 -10.11
CA ASP A 122 14.68 -22.94 -11.15
C ASP A 122 15.88 -23.87 -10.90
N LYS A 123 17.00 -23.33 -10.40
CA LYS A 123 18.16 -24.14 -9.98
C LYS A 123 17.85 -25.00 -8.74
N LEU A 124 17.03 -24.52 -7.82
CA LEU A 124 16.63 -25.27 -6.63
C LEU A 124 15.72 -26.46 -6.97
N LYS A 125 14.90 -26.38 -8.04
CA LYS A 125 13.96 -27.46 -8.43
C LYS A 125 14.63 -28.80 -8.75
N ILE A 126 15.87 -28.77 -9.21
CA ILE A 126 16.64 -29.98 -9.53
C ILE A 126 17.38 -30.55 -8.30
N ILE A 127 17.34 -29.85 -7.17
CA ILE A 127 17.99 -30.25 -5.93
C ILE A 127 16.95 -30.97 -5.05
N ASN A 128 17.18 -32.26 -4.81
CA ASN A 128 16.31 -33.09 -3.96
C ASN A 128 16.64 -32.89 -2.45
N MET A 129 16.48 -31.66 -1.97
CA MET A 129 16.65 -31.29 -0.55
C MET A 129 15.38 -30.63 -0.01
N GLU A 130 15.01 -30.96 1.22
CA GLU A 130 13.86 -30.34 1.89
C GLU A 130 14.03 -28.82 2.01
N SER A 131 15.22 -28.36 2.36
CA SER A 131 15.56 -26.94 2.46
C SER A 131 15.41 -26.20 1.12
N ALA A 132 15.66 -26.88 -0.01
CA ALA A 132 15.46 -26.31 -1.34
C ALA A 132 13.96 -26.17 -1.65
N THR A 133 13.18 -27.18 -1.30
CA THR A 133 11.71 -27.17 -1.47
C THR A 133 11.08 -26.04 -0.65
N GLN A 134 11.49 -25.90 0.61
CA GLN A 134 11.02 -24.82 1.49
C GLN A 134 11.41 -23.43 0.96
N ALA A 135 12.63 -23.26 0.45
CA ALA A 135 13.07 -21.98 -0.10
C ALA A 135 12.23 -21.58 -1.34
N ILE A 136 11.94 -22.55 -2.22
CA ILE A 136 11.06 -22.33 -3.39
C ILE A 136 9.67 -21.88 -2.95
N GLU A 137 9.07 -22.54 -1.95
CA GLU A 137 7.74 -22.21 -1.44
C GLU A 137 7.70 -20.80 -0.82
N GLU A 138 8.69 -20.45 0.00
CA GLU A 138 8.78 -19.13 0.63
C GLU A 138 8.97 -18.01 -0.41
N PHE A 139 9.79 -18.23 -1.45
CA PHE A 139 9.91 -17.27 -2.55
C PHE A 139 8.60 -17.09 -3.31
N LYS A 140 7.87 -18.19 -3.56
CA LYS A 140 6.57 -18.12 -4.23
C LYS A 140 5.57 -17.27 -3.44
N ILE A 141 5.46 -17.53 -2.14
CA ILE A 141 4.58 -16.75 -1.25
C ILE A 141 4.97 -15.27 -1.28
N ALA A 142 6.27 -14.96 -1.18
CA ALA A 142 6.75 -13.59 -1.20
C ALA A 142 6.44 -12.87 -2.53
N TYR A 143 6.51 -13.57 -3.67
CA TYR A 143 6.12 -12.99 -4.95
C TYR A 143 4.63 -12.72 -5.07
N ASP A 144 3.80 -13.68 -4.65
CA ASP A 144 2.36 -13.52 -4.67
C ASP A 144 1.97 -12.30 -3.81
N MET A 145 2.59 -12.12 -2.64
CA MET A 145 2.43 -10.93 -1.79
C MET A 145 2.90 -9.63 -2.46
N LEU A 146 4.01 -9.66 -3.19
CA LEU A 146 4.52 -8.47 -3.88
C LEU A 146 3.55 -8.01 -4.98
N GLU A 147 3.00 -8.93 -5.75
CA GLU A 147 1.99 -8.62 -6.78
C GLU A 147 0.69 -8.11 -6.15
N ASP A 148 0.24 -8.72 -5.05
CA ASP A 148 -0.92 -8.23 -4.29
C ASP A 148 -0.66 -6.82 -3.74
N ASN A 149 0.52 -6.57 -3.17
CA ASN A 149 0.92 -5.25 -2.68
C ASN A 149 0.91 -4.20 -3.79
N ARG A 150 1.42 -4.54 -4.97
CA ARG A 150 1.42 -3.65 -6.13
C ARG A 150 -0.01 -3.30 -6.55
N LYS A 151 -0.88 -4.31 -6.67
CA LYS A 151 -2.29 -4.10 -7.01
C LYS A 151 -3.01 -3.25 -5.97
N ASN A 152 -2.82 -3.55 -4.69
CA ASN A 152 -3.43 -2.80 -3.59
C ASN A 152 -2.95 -1.34 -3.56
N LEU A 153 -1.68 -1.09 -3.87
CA LEU A 153 -1.15 0.26 -4.00
C LEU A 153 -1.80 1.01 -5.17
N ASP A 154 -1.96 0.37 -6.33
CA ASP A 154 -2.64 0.99 -7.48
C ASP A 154 -4.09 1.36 -7.15
N GLU A 155 -4.84 0.48 -6.48
CA GLU A 155 -6.21 0.75 -6.01
C GLU A 155 -6.26 1.91 -5.01
N LEU A 156 -5.30 1.96 -4.08
CA LEU A 156 -5.18 3.02 -3.07
C LEU A 156 -4.87 4.38 -3.72
N ILE A 157 -3.97 4.42 -4.70
CA ILE A 157 -3.65 5.63 -5.46
C ILE A 157 -4.89 6.17 -6.17
N GLU A 158 -5.65 5.30 -6.85
CA GLU A 158 -6.88 5.73 -7.54
C GLU A 158 -7.93 6.24 -6.55
N LYS A 159 -8.14 5.53 -5.43
CA LYS A 159 -9.04 6.00 -4.36
C LYS A 159 -8.61 7.35 -3.78
N THR A 160 -7.31 7.54 -3.58
CA THR A 160 -6.74 8.81 -3.10
C THR A 160 -7.06 9.95 -4.05
N LYS A 161 -6.89 9.74 -5.36
CA LYS A 161 -7.24 10.71 -6.40
C LYS A 161 -8.72 11.05 -6.40
N ILE A 162 -9.60 10.04 -6.35
CA ILE A 162 -11.06 10.23 -6.29
C ILE A 162 -11.44 11.10 -5.07
N LEU A 163 -10.90 10.79 -3.90
CA LEU A 163 -11.20 11.54 -2.67
C LEU A 163 -10.64 12.96 -2.70
N LYS A 164 -9.45 13.14 -3.29
CA LYS A 164 -8.86 14.47 -3.51
C LYS A 164 -9.73 15.34 -4.41
N ASP A 165 -10.27 14.76 -5.48
CA ASP A 165 -11.16 15.49 -6.39
C ASP A 165 -12.53 15.78 -5.76
N LYS A 166 -13.10 14.83 -5.00
CA LYS A 166 -14.31 15.05 -4.18
C LYS A 166 -14.12 16.20 -3.20
N LEU A 167 -12.99 16.22 -2.49
CA LEU A 167 -12.62 17.28 -1.55
C LEU A 167 -12.48 18.65 -2.22
N LYS A 168 -11.79 18.74 -3.35
CA LYS A 168 -11.67 19.98 -4.13
C LYS A 168 -13.02 20.50 -4.59
N ASN A 169 -13.88 19.63 -5.11
CA ASN A 169 -15.21 20.00 -5.58
C ASN A 169 -16.08 20.54 -4.44
N LEU A 170 -16.02 19.92 -3.26
CA LEU A 170 -16.77 20.37 -2.09
C LEU A 170 -16.26 21.74 -1.59
N LEU A 171 -14.95 21.97 -1.60
CA LEU A 171 -14.36 23.27 -1.27
C LEU A 171 -14.80 24.36 -2.25
N LEU A 172 -14.79 24.08 -3.56
CA LEU A 172 -15.27 25.01 -4.58
C LEU A 172 -16.76 25.36 -4.40
N GLN A 173 -17.60 24.37 -4.07
CA GLN A 173 -19.01 24.62 -3.78
C GLN A 173 -19.19 25.51 -2.55
N ILE A 174 -18.41 25.28 -1.49
CA ILE A 174 -18.43 26.11 -0.28
C ILE A 174 -17.97 27.54 -0.59
N ASP A 175 -16.89 27.70 -1.37
CA ASP A 175 -16.38 29.01 -1.75
C ASP A 175 -17.41 29.80 -2.58
N ASN A 176 -18.01 29.16 -3.59
CA ASN A 176 -19.10 29.77 -4.37
C ASN A 176 -20.27 30.19 -3.48
N PHE A 177 -20.69 29.32 -2.55
CA PHE A 177 -21.78 29.63 -1.61
C PHE A 177 -21.50 30.88 -0.77
N LEU A 178 -20.25 31.03 -0.29
CA LEU A 178 -19.82 32.14 0.55
C LEU A 178 -19.69 33.46 -0.24
N ASN A 179 -19.38 33.37 -1.54
CA ASN A 179 -19.15 34.53 -2.42
C ASN A 179 -20.43 34.99 -3.16
N GLU A 180 -21.50 34.19 -3.16
CA GLU A 180 -22.84 34.62 -3.61
C GLU A 180 -23.42 35.63 -2.61
N HIS A 181 -23.34 36.93 -2.96
CA HIS A 181 -23.97 38.05 -2.25
C HIS A 181 -25.48 38.12 -2.48
#